data_AF-A0A530GHD7-F1
#
_entry.id   AF-A0A530GHD7-F1
#
_cell.length_a   1.000
_cell.length_b   1.000
_cell.length_c   1.000
_cell.angle_alpha   90.00
_cell.angle_beta   90.00
_cell.angle_gamma   90.00
#
_symmetry.space_group_name_H-M   'P 1'
#
loop_
_entity.id
_entity.type
_entity.pdbx_description
1 polymer ?
#
loop_
_entity_poly.entity_id
_entity_poly.type
_entity_poly.pdbx_seq_one_letter_code
_entity_poly.pdbx_strand_id
1 'polypeptide(L)'
;QGGQSVSVNPANGTPVSLLHEAGEGLVDQACVRAHAAFEAGWRLSSGEQRSNVLLRTATLIRENVDELAWFEMAESGKPHKQARLEIERSAMLWEFAATQARSLT
;
A
#
# COMPACT_ATOMS: atom_id res chain seq x y z
N GLN A 1 5.56 23.80 0.76
CA GLN A 1 6.43 22.68 0.33
C GLN A 1 6.65 21.84 1.57
N GLY A 2 6.41 20.53 1.52
CA GLY A 2 6.68 19.69 2.67
C GLY A 2 8.18 19.48 2.85
N GLY A 3 8.63 19.26 4.08
CA GLY A 3 10.00 18.89 4.36
C GLY A 3 10.36 17.52 3.80
N GLN A 4 11.57 17.09 4.09
CA GLN A 4 12.00 15.71 3.90
C GLN A 4 12.38 15.13 5.25
N SER A 5 11.99 13.87 5.47
CA SER A 5 12.41 13.10 6.63
C SER A 5 13.06 11.79 6.18
N VAL A 6 13.94 11.25 7.01
CA VAL A 6 14.64 9.99 6.72
C VAL A 6 14.11 8.94 7.69
N SER A 7 13.58 7.84 7.15
CA SER A 7 13.34 6.63 7.92
C SER A 7 14.68 5.97 8.20
N VAL A 8 14.94 5.63 9.46
CA VAL A 8 16.21 5.07 9.92
C VAL A 8 15.96 3.71 10.57
N ASN A 9 16.89 2.79 10.35
CA ASN A 9 16.81 1.48 10.97
C ASN A 9 17.10 1.58 12.48
N PRO A 10 16.17 1.18 13.35
CA PRO A 10 16.32 1.35 14.79
C PRO A 10 17.42 0.48 15.40
N ALA A 11 17.87 -0.59 14.72
CA ALA A 11 18.89 -1.49 15.22
C ALA A 11 20.32 -0.96 15.08
N ASN A 12 20.59 -0.11 14.09
CA ASN A 12 21.95 0.33 13.74
C ASN A 12 22.04 1.82 13.30
N GLY A 13 20.92 2.54 13.23
CA GLY A 13 20.85 3.94 12.82
C GLY A 13 21.06 4.19 11.32
N THR A 14 21.14 3.16 10.48
CA THR A 14 21.38 3.36 9.04
C THR A 14 20.14 3.92 8.35
N PRO A 15 20.26 4.93 7.47
CA PRO A 15 19.15 5.41 6.63
C PRO A 15 18.55 4.29 5.78
N VAL A 16 17.22 4.24 5.70
CA VAL A 16 16.45 3.27 4.90
C VAL A 16 15.74 3.96 3.75
N SER A 17 14.90 4.96 4.04
CA SER A 17 14.03 5.62 3.06
C SER A 17 14.05 7.14 3.23
N LEU A 18 14.05 7.88 2.12
CA LEU A 18 13.81 9.33 2.12
C LEU A 18 12.31 9.59 1.88
N LEU A 19 11.63 10.08 2.90
CA LEU A 19 10.21 10.38 2.88
C LEU A 19 9.99 11.85 2.57
N HIS A 20 9.08 12.12 1.64
CA HIS A 20 8.65 13.48 1.32
C HIS A 20 7.41 13.79 2.12
N GLU A 21 7.46 14.85 2.93
CA GLU A 21 6.31 15.25 3.72
C GLU A 21 5.21 15.82 2.82
N ALA A 22 3.97 15.39 3.05
CA ALA A 22 2.82 15.93 2.35
C ALA A 22 2.35 17.21 3.06
N GLY A 23 2.63 18.37 2.47
CA GLY A 23 2.03 19.63 2.90
C GLY A 23 0.58 19.79 2.44
N GLU A 24 -0.15 20.74 3.04
CA GLU A 24 -1.58 21.00 2.79
C GLU A 24 -1.94 21.01 1.29
N GLY A 25 -1.24 21.81 0.48
CA GLY A 25 -1.53 21.89 -0.95
C GLY A 25 -1.30 20.59 -1.74
N LEU A 26 -0.45 19.66 -1.28
CA LEU A 26 -0.31 18.34 -1.90
C LEU A 26 -1.47 17.42 -1.52
N VAL A 27 -1.91 17.50 -0.26
CA VAL A 27 -3.07 16.77 0.25
C VAL A 27 -4.33 17.21 -0.50
N ASP A 28 -4.55 18.51 -0.66
CA ASP A 28 -5.69 19.05 -1.41
C ASP A 28 -5.72 18.53 -2.86
N GLN A 29 -4.56 18.53 -3.52
CA GLN A 29 -4.42 17.99 -4.87
C GLN A 29 -4.72 16.49 -4.92
N ALA A 30 -4.28 15.71 -3.92
CA ALA A 30 -4.58 14.30 -3.82
C ALA A 30 -6.08 14.06 -3.64
N CYS A 31 -6.76 14.85 -2.79
CA CYS A 31 -8.21 14.78 -2.60
C CYS A 31 -8.98 15.10 -3.88
N VAL A 32 -8.61 16.15 -4.61
CA VAL A 32 -9.23 16.52 -5.88
C VAL A 32 -9.07 15.38 -6.91
N ARG A 33 -7.87 14.80 -7.03
CA ARG A 33 -7.62 13.68 -7.95
C ARG A 33 -8.39 12.42 -7.57
N ALA A 34 -8.44 12.09 -6.28
CA ALA A 34 -9.20 10.95 -5.78
C ALA A 34 -10.70 11.10 -6.08
N HIS A 35 -11.27 12.29 -5.85
CA HIS A 35 -12.66 12.58 -6.16
C HIS A 35 -12.94 12.49 -7.67
N ALA A 36 -12.07 13.06 -8.51
CA ALA A 36 -12.19 12.95 -9.96
C ALA A 36 -12.13 11.49 -10.45
N ALA A 37 -11.21 10.68 -9.93
CA ALA A 37 -11.11 9.27 -10.28
C ALA A 37 -12.35 8.45 -9.85
N PHE A 38 -12.93 8.81 -8.70
CA PHE A 38 -14.18 8.23 -8.24
C PHE A 38 -15.34 8.55 -9.20
N GLU A 39 -15.53 9.84 -9.51
CA GLU A 39 -16.62 10.31 -10.36
C GLU A 39 -16.52 9.80 -11.81
N ALA A 40 -15.31 9.82 -12.36
CA ALA A 40 -15.07 9.52 -13.78
C ALA A 40 -15.00 8.02 -14.11
N GLY A 41 -14.79 7.14 -13.12
CA GLY A 41 -14.60 5.73 -13.43
C GLY A 41 -14.85 4.77 -12.28
N TRP A 42 -14.16 4.92 -11.15
CA TRP A 42 -14.14 3.86 -10.13
C TRP A 42 -15.54 3.56 -9.57
N ARG A 43 -16.40 4.56 -9.39
CA ARG A 43 -17.77 4.34 -8.91
C ARG A 43 -18.66 3.57 -9.89
N LEU A 44 -18.35 3.61 -11.18
CA LEU A 44 -19.11 2.95 -12.25
C LEU A 44 -18.57 1.55 -12.58
N SER A 45 -17.42 1.17 -12.01
CA SER A 45 -16.83 -0.14 -12.23
C SER A 45 -17.72 -1.25 -11.69
N SER A 46 -17.74 -2.41 -12.36
CA SER A 46 -18.45 -3.58 -11.86
C SER A 46 -17.70 -4.22 -10.68
N GLY A 47 -18.40 -5.03 -9.88
CA GLY A 47 -17.77 -5.81 -8.82
C GLY A 47 -16.66 -6.71 -9.33
N GLU A 48 -16.82 -7.27 -10.54
CA GLU A 48 -15.79 -8.06 -11.23
C GLU A 48 -14.56 -7.22 -11.59
N GLN A 49 -14.74 -6.03 -12.16
CA GLN A 49 -13.61 -5.16 -12.52
C GLN A 49 -12.79 -4.77 -11.28
N ARG A 50 -13.46 -4.41 -10.18
CA ARG A 50 -12.80 -4.12 -8.90
C ARG A 50 -12.07 -5.35 -8.35
N SER A 51 -12.74 -6.51 -8.36
CA SER A 51 -12.17 -7.78 -7.91
C SER A 51 -10.87 -8.11 -8.65
N ASN A 52 -10.85 -7.94 -9.98
CA ASN A 52 -9.66 -8.20 -10.79
C ASN A 52 -8.47 -7.29 -10.43
N VAL A 53 -8.73 -6.01 -10.15
CA VAL A 53 -7.69 -5.08 -9.69
C VAL A 53 -7.14 -5.53 -8.33
N LEU A 54 -8.02 -5.87 -7.38
CA LEU A 54 -7.63 -6.29 -6.04
C LEU A 54 -6.83 -7.61 -6.05
N LEU A 55 -7.24 -8.59 -6.87
CA LEU A 55 -6.49 -9.84 -7.06
C LEU A 55 -5.12 -9.58 -7.68
N ARG A 56 -5.03 -8.69 -8.68
CA ARG A 56 -3.75 -8.33 -9.28
C ARG A 56 -2.83 -7.68 -8.25
N THR A 57 -3.35 -6.82 -7.37
CA THR A 57 -2.56 -6.24 -6.27
C THR A 57 -2.04 -7.32 -5.32
N ALA A 58 -2.88 -8.29 -4.93
CA ALA A 58 -2.44 -9.41 -4.09
C ALA A 58 -1.30 -10.22 -4.75
N THR A 59 -1.41 -10.50 -6.06
CA THR A 59 -0.34 -11.15 -6.83
C THR A 59 0.95 -10.33 -6.80
N LEU A 60 0.89 -9.02 -7.07
CA LEU A 60 2.06 -8.15 -7.07
C LEU A 60 2.72 -8.05 -5.68
N ILE A 61 1.93 -8.04 -4.60
CA ILE A 61 2.48 -8.07 -3.23
C ILE A 61 3.28 -9.36 -3.01
N ARG A 62 2.76 -10.52 -3.44
CA ARG A 62 3.46 -11.80 -3.29
C ARG A 62 4.68 -11.92 -4.18
N GLU A 63 4.63 -11.38 -5.40
CA GLU A 63 5.78 -11.33 -6.30
C GLU A 63 6.95 -10.53 -5.70
N ASN A 64 6.65 -9.51 -4.88
CA ASN A 64 7.64 -8.62 -4.26
C ASN A 64 7.78 -8.83 -2.74
N VAL A 65 7.35 -9.99 -2.22
CA VAL A 65 7.21 -10.23 -0.78
C VAL A 65 8.53 -10.08 -0.02
N ASP A 66 9.66 -10.49 -0.60
CA ASP A 66 10.97 -10.39 0.05
C ASP A 66 11.46 -8.95 0.14
N GLU A 67 11.24 -8.15 -0.91
CA GLU A 67 11.60 -6.73 -0.94
C GLU A 67 10.74 -5.93 0.06
N LEU A 68 9.43 -6.12 0.02
CA LEU A 68 8.51 -5.46 0.95
C LEU A 68 8.79 -5.84 2.42
N ALA A 69 9.11 -7.11 2.66
CA ALA A 69 9.48 -7.57 4.01
C ALA A 69 10.81 -6.99 4.48
N TRP A 70 11.77 -6.77 3.57
CA TRP A 70 13.03 -6.11 3.90
C TRP A 70 12.81 -4.66 4.35
N PHE A 71 12.00 -3.88 3.61
CA PHE A 71 11.66 -2.51 4.00
C PHE A 71 10.94 -2.47 5.37
N GLU A 72 9.90 -3.29 5.54
CA GLU A 72 9.15 -3.33 6.80
C GLU A 72 10.04 -3.71 8.00
N MET A 73 10.93 -4.70 7.83
CA MET A 73 11.92 -5.05 8.85
C MET A 73 12.88 -3.88 9.12
N ALA A 74 13.42 -3.27 8.06
CA ALA A 74 14.44 -2.24 8.18
C ALA A 74 13.89 -0.98 8.84
N GLU A 75 12.65 -0.59 8.54
CA GLU A 75 12.03 0.62 9.09
C GLU A 75 11.48 0.41 10.51
N SER A 76 10.94 -0.79 10.81
CA SER A 76 10.31 -1.04 12.11
C SER A 76 11.23 -1.73 13.14
N GLY A 77 12.31 -2.37 12.70
CA GLY A 77 13.17 -3.22 13.53
C GLY A 77 12.60 -4.60 13.91
N LYS A 78 11.46 -5.02 13.35
CA LYS A 78 10.87 -6.35 13.64
C LYS A 78 11.67 -7.46 12.95
N PRO A 79 11.71 -8.70 13.48
CA PRO A 79 12.41 -9.79 12.79
C PRO A 79 11.87 -10.02 11.38
N HIS A 80 12.75 -10.29 10.40
CA HIS A 80 12.39 -10.53 9.00
C HIS A 80 11.22 -11.52 8.82
N LYS A 81 11.22 -12.61 9.59
CA LYS A 81 10.16 -13.63 9.56
C LYS A 81 8.78 -13.05 9.91
N GLN A 82 8.74 -12.13 10.88
CA GLN A 82 7.50 -11.44 11.25
C GLN A 82 7.09 -10.45 10.15
N ALA A 83 8.02 -9.62 9.65
CA ALA A 83 7.74 -8.69 8.55
C ALA A 83 7.16 -9.42 7.32
N ARG A 84 7.79 -10.51 6.90
CA ARG A 84 7.30 -11.36 5.80
C ARG A 84 5.88 -11.86 6.04
N LEU A 85 5.57 -12.32 7.25
CA LEU A 85 4.22 -12.79 7.58
C LEU A 85 3.19 -11.67 7.47
N GLU A 86 3.54 -10.44 7.85
CA GLU A 86 2.65 -9.28 7.74
C GLU A 86 2.41 -8.86 6.29
N ILE A 87 3.42 -8.92 5.41
CA ILE A 87 3.25 -8.69 3.98
C ILE A 87 2.36 -9.76 3.35
N GLU A 88 2.56 -11.03 3.68
CA GLU A 88 1.70 -12.12 3.19
C GLU A 88 0.25 -11.95 3.68
N ARG A 89 0.07 -11.53 4.94
CA ARG A 89 -1.26 -11.20 5.48
C ARG A 89 -1.91 -10.03 4.77
N SER A 90 -1.13 -9.06 4.33
CA SER A 90 -1.64 -7.96 3.50
C SER A 90 -2.19 -8.52 2.19
N ALA A 91 -1.46 -9.37 1.47
CA ALA A 91 -1.96 -10.00 0.24
C ALA A 91 -3.28 -10.78 0.45
N MET A 92 -3.41 -11.52 1.55
CA MET A 92 -4.66 -12.22 1.91
C MET A 92 -5.84 -11.25 2.13
N LEU A 93 -5.61 -10.08 2.73
CA LEU A 93 -6.65 -9.06 2.90
C LEU A 93 -7.14 -8.50 1.55
N TRP A 94 -6.23 -8.33 0.58
CA TRP A 94 -6.58 -7.93 -0.77
C TRP A 94 -7.44 -8.98 -1.49
N GLU A 95 -7.12 -10.27 -1.33
CA GLU A 95 -7.93 -11.38 -1.86
C GLU A 95 -9.31 -11.44 -1.23
N PHE A 96 -9.38 -11.32 0.10
CA PHE A 96 -10.65 -11.25 0.81
C PHE A 96 -11.51 -10.08 0.31
N ALA A 97 -10.92 -8.89 0.19
CA ALA A 97 -11.60 -7.72 -0.37
C ALA A 97 -12.05 -7.95 -1.82
N ALA A 98 -11.27 -8.67 -2.63
CA ALA A 98 -11.63 -9.03 -4.00
C ALA A 98 -12.86 -9.94 -4.07
N THR A 99 -12.96 -10.91 -3.16
CA THR A 99 -14.16 -11.74 -3.01
C THR A 99 -15.36 -10.87 -2.65
N GLN A 100 -15.24 -10.03 -1.63
CA GLN A 100 -16.32 -9.14 -1.21
C GLN A 100 -16.77 -8.19 -2.32
N ALA A 101 -15.83 -7.65 -3.11
CA ALA A 101 -16.13 -6.75 -4.22
C ALA A 101 -17.02 -7.41 -5.30
N ARG A 102 -16.92 -8.73 -5.48
CA ARG A 102 -17.73 -9.51 -6.41
C ARG A 102 -19.08 -9.94 -5.80
N SER A 103 -19.14 -10.10 -4.48
CA SER A 103 -20.32 -10.60 -3.75
C SER A 103 -21.30 -9.52 -3.29
N LEU A 104 -20.84 -8.28 -3.10
CA LEU A 104 -21.69 -7.16 -2.70
C LEU A 104 -22.45 -6.64 -3.94
N THR A 105 -23.77 -6.82 -3.94
CA THR A 105 -24.71 -6.29 -4.94
C THR A 105 -25.02 -4.82 -4.70
#